data_AF-A0A7D9N6Z5-F1
#
_entry.id   AF-A0A7D9N6Z5-F1
#
_cell.length_a   1.000
_cell.length_b   1.000
_cell.length_c   1.000
_cell.angle_alpha   90.00
_cell.angle_beta   90.00
_cell.angle_gamma   90.00
#
_symmetry.space_group_name_H-M   'P 1'
#
loop_
_entity.id
_entity.type
_entity.pdbx_description
1 polymer ?
#
loop_
_entity_poly.entity_id
_entity_poly.type
_entity_poly.pdbx_seq_one_letter_code
_entity_poly.pdbx_strand_id
1 'polypeptide(L)'
;MTLTPMDIHNKEFSTKLRGYDSKQVDGFLDRIVDAYGDALDQIVDLKNENVELKKKVDKFEKVKDSINESLISAQENAEEIKKRTNKEAQEIIQKANQDADEIVNKARDEGEKKRADLQKQYDTLNHDYELLKAKVEDFREAVQGMLKDQIKELSDSDWQYYLDKYYGRSRLYPADGSQPLEDEQIPDGPLEDEVPSEETNSAISEVDNNTVNEVNSVQEKEDSAELLDGENSVKESMHATEESSERCDGPVIIFPDDLKDN
;
A
#
# COMPACT_ATOMS: atom_id res chain seq x y z
N MET A 1 3.82 -79.69 44.80
CA MET A 1 2.73 -80.49 45.40
C MET A 1 3.30 -81.78 45.96
N THR A 2 2.63 -82.41 46.93
CA THR A 2 3.12 -83.58 47.68
C THR A 2 2.65 -84.93 47.14
N LEU A 3 1.67 -84.96 46.23
CA LEU A 3 1.24 -86.14 45.47
C LEU A 3 0.88 -85.73 44.03
N THR A 4 1.13 -86.63 43.08
CA THR A 4 0.71 -86.53 41.68
C THR A 4 -0.47 -87.47 41.38
N PRO A 5 -1.25 -87.27 40.30
CA PRO A 5 -2.27 -88.23 39.87
C PRO A 5 -1.71 -89.66 39.75
N MET A 6 -0.46 -89.78 39.27
CA MET A 6 0.22 -91.06 39.14
C MET A 6 0.56 -91.70 40.50
N ASP A 7 0.90 -90.89 41.50
CA ASP A 7 1.13 -91.36 42.88
C ASP A 7 -0.16 -91.85 43.55
N ILE A 8 -1.31 -91.29 43.17
CA ILE A 8 -2.63 -91.73 43.66
C ILE A 8 -3.04 -93.03 42.98
N HIS A 9 -2.80 -93.17 41.67
CA HIS A 9 -3.11 -94.38 40.91
C HIS A 9 -2.25 -95.58 41.32
N ASN A 10 -0.95 -95.36 41.57
CA ASN A 10 -0.02 -96.42 41.97
C ASN A 10 -0.06 -96.74 43.48
N LYS A 11 -1.03 -96.19 44.23
CA LYS A 11 -1.07 -96.33 45.69
C LYS A 11 -1.65 -97.68 46.11
N GLU A 12 -0.81 -98.54 46.66
CA GLU A 12 -1.25 -99.79 47.29
C GLU A 12 -1.59 -99.62 48.77
N PHE A 13 -2.68 -100.24 49.22
CA PHE A 13 -3.14 -100.25 50.61
C PHE A 13 -3.09 -101.66 51.20
N SER A 14 -2.68 -101.78 52.47
CA SER A 14 -2.68 -103.07 53.17
C SER A 14 -4.09 -103.55 53.53
N THR A 15 -4.44 -104.80 53.22
CA THR A 15 -5.73 -105.42 53.56
C THR A 15 -5.81 -105.86 55.04
N LYS A 16 -6.94 -105.60 55.71
CA LYS A 16 -7.26 -106.03 57.09
C LYS A 16 -8.67 -106.64 57.15
N LEU A 17 -8.93 -107.54 58.11
CA LEU A 17 -10.17 -108.34 58.25
C LEU A 17 -11.49 -107.52 58.32
N ARG A 18 -11.41 -106.23 58.64
CA ARG A 18 -12.52 -105.25 58.59
C ARG A 18 -12.01 -103.97 57.92
N GLY A 19 -11.94 -103.97 56.58
CA GLY A 19 -11.51 -102.85 55.76
C GLY A 19 -12.59 -102.38 54.79
N TYR A 20 -12.32 -101.29 54.08
CA TYR A 20 -13.15 -100.85 52.96
C TYR A 20 -13.08 -101.87 51.81
N ASP A 21 -14.14 -101.93 51.00
CA ASP A 21 -14.19 -102.75 49.79
C ASP A 21 -13.22 -102.20 48.74
N SER A 22 -12.19 -102.99 48.39
CA SER A 22 -11.16 -102.62 47.43
C SER A 22 -11.76 -102.08 46.13
N LYS A 23 -12.79 -102.75 45.57
CA LYS A 23 -13.36 -102.35 44.28
C LYS A 23 -14.05 -100.99 44.33
N GLN A 24 -14.67 -100.65 45.47
CA GLN A 24 -15.31 -99.35 45.65
C GLN A 24 -14.29 -98.24 45.88
N VAL A 25 -13.21 -98.55 46.61
CA VAL A 25 -12.10 -97.61 46.83
C VAL A 25 -11.36 -97.34 45.51
N ASP A 26 -11.04 -98.37 44.73
CA ASP A 26 -10.36 -98.23 43.43
C ASP A 26 -11.20 -97.37 42.47
N GLY A 27 -12.50 -97.67 42.33
CA GLY A 27 -13.39 -96.86 41.48
C GLY A 27 -13.67 -95.44 41.99
N PHE A 28 -13.34 -95.13 43.24
CA PHE A 28 -13.34 -93.76 43.77
C PHE A 28 -11.98 -93.08 43.54
N LEU A 29 -10.87 -93.80 43.69
CA LEU A 29 -9.53 -93.32 43.39
C LEU A 29 -9.38 -92.97 41.91
N ASP A 30 -9.94 -93.76 40.99
CA ASP A 30 -9.95 -93.43 39.56
C ASP A 30 -10.62 -92.07 39.29
N ARG A 31 -11.77 -91.80 39.92
CA ARG A 31 -12.43 -90.48 39.82
C ARG A 31 -11.62 -89.35 40.44
N ILE A 32 -10.90 -89.62 41.52
CA ILE A 32 -9.99 -88.64 42.13
C ILE A 32 -8.83 -88.37 41.18
N VAL A 33 -8.24 -89.39 40.56
CA VAL A 33 -7.13 -89.25 39.62
C VAL A 33 -7.56 -88.38 38.44
N ASP A 34 -8.73 -88.63 37.85
CA ASP A 34 -9.29 -87.84 36.77
C ASP A 34 -9.53 -86.38 37.20
N ALA A 35 -10.27 -86.17 38.29
CA ALA A 35 -10.57 -84.81 38.77
C ALA A 35 -9.31 -84.04 39.21
N TYR A 36 -8.29 -84.73 39.73
CA TYR A 36 -7.02 -84.13 40.10
C TYR A 36 -6.18 -83.78 38.87
N GLY A 37 -6.22 -84.61 37.82
CA GLY A 37 -5.65 -84.32 36.50
C GLY A 37 -6.29 -83.07 35.88
N ASP A 38 -7.62 -83.05 35.78
CA ASP A 38 -8.38 -81.90 35.26
C ASP A 38 -8.07 -80.61 36.02
N ALA A 39 -7.99 -80.67 37.36
CA ALA A 39 -7.62 -79.52 38.18
C ALA A 39 -6.19 -79.04 37.92
N LEU A 40 -5.26 -79.96 37.65
CA LEU A 40 -3.86 -79.63 37.37
C LEU A 40 -3.71 -78.97 36.01
N ASP A 41 -4.43 -79.45 35.00
CA ASP A 41 -4.51 -78.85 33.67
C ASP A 41 -5.11 -77.44 33.74
N GLN A 42 -6.22 -77.26 34.47
CA GLN A 42 -6.80 -75.93 34.71
C GLN A 42 -5.83 -74.97 35.41
N ILE A 43 -5.03 -75.44 36.37
CA ILE A 43 -4.00 -74.62 37.02
C ILE A 43 -2.93 -74.18 36.02
N VAL A 44 -2.52 -75.07 35.12
CA VAL A 44 -1.53 -74.75 34.07
C VAL A 44 -2.12 -73.71 33.11
N ASP A 45 -3.35 -73.90 32.65
CA ASP A 45 -4.03 -72.97 31.74
C ASP A 45 -4.21 -71.59 32.38
N LEU A 46 -4.74 -71.53 33.61
CA LEU A 46 -4.88 -70.27 34.34
C LEU A 46 -3.54 -69.59 34.60
N LYS A 47 -2.47 -70.35 34.85
CA LYS A 47 -1.14 -69.78 35.04
C LYS A 47 -0.58 -69.21 33.74
N ASN A 48 -0.80 -69.89 32.61
CA ASN A 48 -0.42 -69.40 31.28
C ASN A 48 -1.19 -68.11 30.95
N GLU A 49 -2.50 -68.11 31.16
CA GLU A 49 -3.34 -66.91 30.98
C GLU A 49 -2.87 -65.77 31.87
N ASN A 50 -2.56 -66.04 33.14
CA ASN A 50 -2.06 -65.01 34.06
C ASN A 50 -0.74 -64.40 33.57
N VAL A 51 0.16 -65.21 33.02
CA VAL A 51 1.41 -64.73 32.43
C VAL A 51 1.14 -63.88 31.19
N GLU A 52 0.21 -64.26 30.33
CA GLU A 52 -0.18 -63.46 29.17
C GLU A 52 -0.82 -62.13 29.54
N LEU A 53 -1.74 -62.15 30.52
CA LEU A 53 -2.40 -60.95 31.03
C LEU A 53 -1.38 -59.99 31.64
N LYS A 54 -0.43 -60.49 32.44
CA LYS A 54 0.68 -59.68 32.97
C LYS A 54 1.51 -59.04 31.86
N LYS A 55 1.86 -59.81 30.82
CA LYS A 55 2.58 -59.26 29.65
C LYS A 55 1.77 -58.17 28.93
N LYS A 56 0.45 -58.30 28.85
CA LYS A 56 -0.42 -57.27 28.26
C LYS A 56 -0.46 -56.01 29.13
N VAL A 57 -0.58 -56.16 30.44
CA VAL A 57 -0.53 -55.04 31.41
C VAL A 57 0.81 -54.30 31.28
N ASP A 58 1.94 -55.01 31.30
CA ASP A 58 3.27 -54.40 31.15
C ASP A 58 3.40 -53.60 29.83
N LYS A 59 2.82 -54.12 28.73
CA LYS A 59 2.79 -53.40 27.45
C LYS A 59 1.95 -52.13 27.54
N PHE A 60 0.77 -52.20 28.15
CA PHE A 60 -0.09 -51.03 28.31
C PHE A 60 0.51 -49.99 29.23
N GLU A 61 1.20 -50.38 30.30
CA GLU A 61 1.93 -49.46 31.16
C GLU A 61 3.03 -48.73 30.39
N LYS A 62 3.84 -49.44 29.61
CA LYS A 62 4.87 -48.81 28.74
C LYS A 62 4.28 -47.85 27.72
N VAL A 63 3.15 -48.21 27.11
CA VAL A 63 2.45 -47.32 26.17
C VAL A 63 1.91 -46.08 26.90
N LYS A 64 1.32 -46.26 28.08
CA LYS A 64 0.84 -45.15 28.91
C LYS A 64 1.96 -44.18 29.26
N ASP A 65 3.11 -44.70 29.66
CA ASP A 65 4.26 -43.88 30.05
C ASP A 65 4.83 -43.13 28.84
N SER A 66 4.95 -43.78 27.69
CA SER A 66 5.37 -43.12 26.43
C SER A 66 4.38 -42.03 25.98
N ILE A 67 3.07 -42.25 26.13
CA ILE A 67 2.05 -41.24 25.84
C ILE A 67 2.17 -40.07 26.81
N ASN A 68 2.36 -40.32 28.10
CA ASN A 68 2.53 -39.27 29.10
C ASN A 68 3.78 -38.42 28.82
N GLU A 69 4.90 -39.06 28.48
CA GLU A 69 6.13 -38.35 28.12
C GLU A 69 5.95 -37.53 26.84
N SER A 70 5.29 -38.09 25.83
CA SER A 70 4.95 -37.37 24.59
C SER A 70 4.01 -36.19 24.85
N LEU A 71 3.04 -36.34 25.75
CA LEU A 71 2.10 -35.28 26.12
C LEU A 71 2.81 -34.14 26.86
N ILE A 72 3.69 -34.46 27.80
CA ILE A 72 4.49 -33.47 28.53
C ILE A 72 5.40 -32.72 27.55
N SER A 73 6.11 -33.44 26.68
CA SER A 73 6.96 -32.82 25.65
C SER A 73 6.17 -31.93 24.69
N ALA A 74 4.97 -32.37 24.28
CA ALA A 74 4.10 -31.56 23.43
C ALA A 74 3.61 -30.28 24.15
N GLN A 75 3.29 -30.37 25.44
CA GLN A 75 2.91 -29.22 26.26
C GLN A 75 4.07 -28.23 26.41
N GLU A 76 5.26 -28.71 26.76
CA GLU A 76 6.47 -27.89 26.89
C GLU A 76 6.80 -27.18 25.57
N ASN A 77 6.74 -27.90 24.45
CA ASN A 77 6.98 -27.32 23.13
C ASN A 77 5.90 -26.28 22.76
N ALA A 78 4.62 -26.56 23.05
CA ALA A 78 3.54 -25.60 22.83
C ALA A 78 3.73 -24.31 23.67
N GLU A 79 4.16 -24.45 24.92
CA GLU A 79 4.49 -23.31 25.78
C GLU A 79 5.71 -22.53 25.27
N GLU A 80 6.75 -23.22 24.82
CA GLU A 80 7.94 -22.60 24.23
C GLU A 80 7.59 -21.83 22.95
N ILE A 81 6.82 -22.44 22.05
CA ILE A 81 6.32 -21.79 20.83
C ILE A 81 5.53 -20.54 21.21
N LYS A 82 4.58 -20.64 22.15
CA LYS A 82 3.77 -19.49 22.59
C LYS A 82 4.64 -18.36 23.17
N LYS A 83 5.66 -18.71 23.97
CA LYS A 83 6.59 -17.73 24.54
C LYS A 83 7.42 -17.06 23.45
N ARG A 84 7.92 -17.84 22.49
CA ARG A 84 8.70 -17.35 21.36
C ARG A 84 7.86 -16.44 20.46
N THR A 85 6.66 -16.85 20.07
CA THR A 85 5.77 -16.05 19.22
C THR A 85 5.36 -14.76 19.91
N ASN A 86 5.13 -14.78 21.24
CA ASN A 86 4.84 -13.56 21.99
C ASN A 86 6.04 -12.60 22.00
N LYS A 87 7.25 -13.12 22.16
CA LYS A 87 8.48 -12.31 22.11
C LYS A 87 8.69 -11.72 20.71
N GLU A 88 8.57 -12.54 19.68
CA GLU A 88 8.69 -12.10 18.29
C GLU A 88 7.60 -11.07 17.94
N ALA A 89 6.36 -11.26 18.37
CA ALA A 89 5.28 -10.29 18.18
C ALA A 89 5.58 -8.95 18.87
N GLN A 90 6.12 -8.98 20.10
CA GLN A 90 6.54 -7.77 20.81
C GLN A 90 7.68 -7.04 20.08
N GLU A 91 8.66 -7.78 19.59
CA GLU A 91 9.78 -7.23 18.80
C GLU A 91 9.29 -6.60 17.49
N ILE A 92 8.34 -7.25 16.79
CA ILE A 92 7.72 -6.71 15.58
C ILE A 92 6.98 -5.41 15.89
N ILE A 93 6.18 -5.37 16.96
CA ILE A 93 5.45 -4.16 17.36
C ILE A 93 6.42 -3.04 17.71
N GLN A 94 7.48 -3.35 18.47
CA GLN A 94 8.49 -2.36 18.83
C GLN A 94 9.19 -1.79 17.61
N LYS A 95 9.58 -2.65 16.66
CA LYS A 95 10.21 -2.22 15.42
C LYS A 95 9.27 -1.39 14.55
N ALA A 96 8.01 -1.81 14.40
CA ALA A 96 7.01 -1.06 13.66
C ALA A 96 6.77 0.33 14.26
N ASN A 97 6.77 0.46 15.59
CA ASN A 97 6.67 1.76 16.25
C ASN A 97 7.92 2.62 16.02
N GLN A 98 9.12 2.04 16.10
CA GLN A 98 10.37 2.75 15.80
C GLN A 98 10.41 3.25 14.35
N ASP A 99 10.05 2.39 13.40
CA ASP A 99 10.00 2.75 11.97
C ASP A 99 8.95 3.84 11.73
N ALA A 100 7.79 3.76 12.39
CA ALA A 100 6.75 4.79 12.31
C ALA A 100 7.24 6.14 12.86
N ASP A 101 7.89 6.14 14.02
CA ASP A 101 8.48 7.34 14.61
C ASP A 101 9.57 7.94 13.71
N GLU A 102 10.42 7.11 13.10
CA GLU A 102 11.43 7.55 12.15
C GLU A 102 10.80 8.21 10.91
N ILE A 103 9.77 7.59 10.33
CA ILE A 103 9.05 8.14 9.18
C ILE A 103 8.40 9.48 9.53
N VAL A 104 7.75 9.58 10.69
CA VAL A 104 7.10 10.83 11.14
C VAL A 104 8.13 11.93 11.35
N ASN A 105 9.25 11.63 12.01
CA ASN A 105 10.32 12.60 12.24
C ASN A 105 10.94 13.06 10.93
N LYS A 106 11.22 12.13 10.00
CA LYS A 106 11.76 12.49 8.67
C LYS A 106 10.78 13.35 7.88
N ALA A 107 9.50 13.00 7.85
CA ALA A 107 8.48 13.79 7.18
C ALA A 107 8.32 15.18 7.81
N ARG A 108 8.45 15.27 9.14
CA ARG A 108 8.44 16.54 9.87
C ARG A 108 9.65 17.39 9.49
N ASP A 109 10.85 16.84 9.52
CA ASP A 109 12.09 17.54 9.18
C ASP A 109 12.07 18.04 7.72
N GLU A 110 11.60 17.22 6.79
CA GLU A 110 11.42 17.61 5.38
C GLU A 110 10.36 18.71 5.24
N GLY A 111 9.27 18.62 5.99
CA GLY A 111 8.22 19.65 6.03
C GLY A 111 8.72 20.97 6.60
N GLU A 112 9.54 20.94 7.65
CA GLU A 112 10.15 22.13 8.25
C GLU A 112 11.17 22.77 7.30
N LYS A 113 12.01 21.97 6.62
CA LYS A 113 12.92 22.46 5.57
C LYS A 113 12.18 23.14 4.43
N LYS A 114 11.16 22.50 3.87
CA LYS A 114 10.34 23.07 2.79
C LYS A 114 9.66 24.37 3.23
N ARG A 115 9.15 24.44 4.46
CA ARG A 115 8.58 25.68 5.02
C ARG A 115 9.62 26.78 5.13
N ALA A 116 10.80 26.47 5.65
CA ALA A 116 11.89 27.44 5.77
C ALA A 116 12.35 27.95 4.40
N ASP A 117 12.46 27.08 3.40
CA ASP A 117 12.83 27.47 2.04
C ASP A 117 11.75 28.33 1.37
N LEU A 118 10.47 27.96 1.53
CA LEU A 118 9.36 28.75 0.99
C LEU A 118 9.29 30.14 1.67
N GLN A 119 9.55 30.21 2.97
CA GLN A 119 9.62 31.49 3.68
C GLN A 119 10.73 32.39 3.10
N LYS A 120 11.93 31.85 2.87
CA LYS A 120 13.02 32.62 2.25
C LYS A 120 12.66 33.11 0.84
N GLN A 121 12.00 32.26 0.05
CA GLN A 121 11.53 32.66 -1.28
C GLN A 121 10.50 33.77 -1.19
N TYR A 122 9.57 33.70 -0.24
CA TYR A 122 8.58 34.73 0.00
C TYR A 122 9.23 36.07 0.40
N ASP A 123 10.19 36.02 1.32
CA ASP A 123 10.92 37.22 1.78
C ASP A 123 11.70 37.86 0.62
N THR A 124 12.35 37.04 -0.22
CA THR A 124 13.09 37.50 -1.41
C THR A 124 12.14 38.11 -2.44
N LEU A 125 11.03 37.45 -2.73
CA LEU A 125 10.03 37.94 -3.67
C LEU A 125 9.41 39.26 -3.21
N ASN A 126 9.14 39.39 -1.91
CA ASN A 126 8.63 40.64 -1.35
C ASN A 126 9.66 41.77 -1.46
N HIS A 127 10.95 41.48 -1.23
CA HIS A 127 12.02 42.44 -1.44
C HIS A 127 12.14 42.87 -2.90
N ASP A 128 12.13 41.92 -3.84
CA ASP A 128 12.19 42.19 -5.28
C ASP A 128 10.97 43.00 -5.74
N TYR A 129 9.79 42.71 -5.18
CA TYR A 129 8.57 43.48 -5.44
C TYR A 129 8.69 44.93 -4.97
N GLU A 130 9.24 45.18 -3.77
CA GLU A 130 9.52 46.53 -3.27
C GLU A 130 10.52 47.27 -4.16
N LEU A 131 11.59 46.60 -4.59
CA LEU A 131 12.58 47.17 -5.49
C LEU A 131 11.97 47.52 -6.86
N LEU A 132 11.14 46.63 -7.41
CA LEU A 132 10.44 46.88 -8.67
C LEU A 132 9.51 48.07 -8.56
N LYS A 133 8.74 48.15 -7.46
CA LYS A 133 7.85 49.28 -7.19
C LYS A 133 8.61 50.60 -7.17
N ALA A 134 9.74 50.65 -6.48
CA ALA A 134 10.60 51.83 -6.46
C ALA A 134 11.11 52.20 -7.87
N LYS A 135 11.59 51.24 -8.65
CA LYS A 135 12.03 51.48 -10.04
C LYS A 135 10.90 51.99 -10.94
N VAL A 136 9.68 51.50 -10.76
CA VAL A 136 8.50 51.96 -11.51
C VAL A 136 8.14 53.40 -11.11
N GLU A 137 8.26 53.73 -9.82
CA GLU A 137 8.07 55.10 -9.33
C GLU A 137 9.10 56.06 -9.93
N ASP A 138 10.39 55.70 -9.87
CA ASP A 138 11.49 56.47 -10.49
C ASP A 138 11.28 56.66 -12.00
N PHE A 139 10.90 55.60 -12.72
CA PHE A 139 10.62 55.68 -14.15
C PHE A 139 9.43 56.61 -14.44
N ARG A 140 8.36 56.51 -13.65
CA ARG A 140 7.19 57.37 -13.80
C ARG A 140 7.56 58.84 -13.60
N GLU A 141 8.35 59.15 -12.57
CA GLU A 141 8.82 60.52 -12.30
C GLU A 141 9.72 61.03 -13.43
N ALA A 142 10.62 60.20 -13.95
CA ALA A 142 11.48 60.55 -15.08
C ALA A 142 10.65 60.87 -16.34
N VAL A 143 9.68 60.03 -16.69
CA VAL A 143 8.79 60.26 -17.85
C VAL A 143 7.94 61.52 -17.65
N GLN A 144 7.39 61.73 -16.44
CA GLN A 144 6.64 62.95 -16.13
C GLN A 144 7.51 64.19 -16.23
N GLY A 145 8.77 64.13 -15.79
CA GLY A 145 9.75 65.21 -15.93
C GLY A 145 10.04 65.51 -17.39
N MET A 146 10.39 64.50 -18.18
CA MET A 146 10.64 64.63 -19.63
C MET A 146 9.44 65.25 -20.36
N LEU A 147 8.21 64.79 -20.08
CA LEU A 147 7.01 65.34 -20.69
C LEU A 147 6.77 66.80 -20.27
N LYS A 148 7.00 67.16 -19.01
CA LYS A 148 6.90 68.55 -18.55
C LYS A 148 7.93 69.45 -19.24
N ASP A 149 9.16 68.97 -19.40
CA ASP A 149 10.22 69.69 -20.09
C ASP A 149 9.90 69.87 -21.58
N GLN A 150 9.40 68.82 -22.25
CA GLN A 150 8.95 68.89 -23.65
C GLN A 150 7.75 69.85 -23.80
N ILE A 151 6.78 69.84 -22.89
CA ILE A 151 5.68 70.80 -22.87
C ILE A 151 6.21 72.22 -22.67
N LYS A 152 7.19 72.41 -21.77
CA LYS A 152 7.80 73.71 -21.51
C LYS A 152 8.51 74.26 -22.75
N GLU A 153 9.30 73.42 -23.41
CA GLU A 153 9.99 73.75 -24.67
C GLU A 153 9.00 74.08 -25.80
N LEU A 154 7.88 73.34 -25.91
CA LEU A 154 6.82 73.66 -26.89
C LEU A 154 6.04 74.94 -26.53
N SER A 155 5.96 75.26 -25.25
CA SER A 155 5.26 76.45 -24.74
C SER A 155 6.10 77.73 -24.83
N ASP A 156 7.38 77.63 -25.19
CA ASP A 156 8.20 78.82 -25.43
C ASP A 156 7.56 79.62 -26.57
N SER A 157 7.10 80.82 -26.25
CA SER A 157 6.41 81.74 -27.17
C SER A 157 7.28 82.16 -28.38
N ASP A 158 8.52 81.67 -28.44
CA ASP A 158 9.51 81.89 -29.47
C ASP A 158 9.07 81.31 -30.82
N TRP A 159 8.41 80.14 -30.86
CA TRP A 159 7.92 79.59 -32.14
C TRP A 159 6.91 80.54 -32.81
N GLN A 160 6.11 81.23 -32.00
CA GLN A 160 5.15 82.22 -32.50
C GLN A 160 5.85 83.49 -32.99
N TYR A 161 6.92 83.94 -32.32
CA TYR A 161 7.79 85.00 -32.82
C TYR A 161 8.43 84.66 -34.18
N TYR A 162 8.93 83.43 -34.33
CA TYR A 162 9.54 82.99 -35.59
C TYR A 162 8.51 82.83 -36.73
N LEU A 163 7.28 82.36 -36.44
CA LEU A 163 6.20 82.31 -37.43
C LEU A 163 5.74 83.70 -37.87
N ASP A 164 5.52 84.62 -36.93
CA ASP A 164 5.09 86.00 -37.21
C ASP A 164 6.12 86.72 -38.10
N LYS A 165 7.42 86.52 -37.84
CA LYS A 165 8.52 87.10 -38.64
C LYS A 165 8.58 86.55 -40.07
N TYR A 166 8.30 85.27 -40.26
CA TYR A 166 8.43 84.62 -41.58
C TYR A 166 7.21 84.90 -42.48
N TYR A 167 6.00 84.91 -41.91
CA TYR A 167 4.76 85.07 -42.69
C TYR A 167 4.18 86.49 -42.69
N GLY A 168 4.72 87.42 -41.89
CA GLY A 168 4.29 88.82 -41.88
C GLY A 168 2.82 89.03 -41.46
N ARG A 169 2.25 88.10 -40.69
CA ARG A 169 0.86 88.12 -40.22
C ARG A 169 0.80 88.64 -38.78
N SER A 170 -0.32 89.30 -38.42
CA SER A 170 -0.62 89.68 -37.04
C SER A 170 -0.92 88.45 -36.19
N ARG A 171 -0.42 88.48 -34.95
CA ARG A 171 -0.47 87.40 -33.94
C ARG A 171 -1.84 86.72 -33.87
N LEU A 172 -1.88 85.41 -34.13
CA LEU A 172 -3.13 84.62 -34.13
C LEU A 172 -3.67 84.31 -32.71
N TYR A 173 -2.81 84.40 -31.68
CA TYR A 173 -3.17 84.20 -30.27
C TYR A 173 -2.72 85.40 -29.43
N PRO A 174 -3.50 85.82 -28.40
CA PRO A 174 -3.08 86.84 -27.44
C PRO A 174 -1.80 86.43 -26.70
N ALA A 175 -1.04 87.43 -26.21
CA ALA A 175 0.19 87.21 -25.43
C ALA A 175 0.01 86.34 -24.17
N ASP A 176 -1.24 86.22 -23.72
CA ASP A 176 -1.68 85.55 -22.49
C ASP A 176 -2.14 84.10 -22.73
N GLY A 177 -2.01 83.56 -23.96
CA GLY A 177 -2.24 82.13 -24.26
C GLY A 177 -3.71 81.68 -24.35
N SER A 178 -4.66 82.61 -24.49
CA SER A 178 -6.10 82.31 -24.67
C SER A 178 -6.44 81.81 -26.10
N GLN A 179 -7.54 81.08 -26.30
CA GLN A 179 -8.03 80.60 -27.62
C GLN A 179 -8.12 81.72 -28.67
N PRO A 180 -7.90 81.41 -29.97
CA PRO A 180 -7.90 82.43 -31.01
C PRO A 180 -9.31 82.99 -31.19
N LEU A 181 -9.42 84.29 -31.46
CA LEU A 181 -10.71 84.94 -31.75
C LEU A 181 -11.30 84.35 -33.03
N GLU A 182 -12.59 84.00 -32.99
CA GLU A 182 -13.34 83.56 -34.18
C GLU A 182 -13.39 84.71 -35.20
N ASP A 183 -13.01 84.42 -36.46
CA ASP A 183 -13.12 85.36 -37.57
C ASP A 183 -14.60 85.70 -37.82
N GLU A 184 -14.99 86.95 -37.55
CA GLU A 184 -16.19 87.53 -38.14
C GLU A 184 -15.96 87.70 -39.65
N GLN A 185 -16.64 86.84 -40.41
CA GLN A 185 -17.18 87.02 -41.77
C GLN A 185 -16.43 87.99 -42.70
N ILE A 186 -15.65 87.41 -43.61
CA ILE A 186 -15.24 88.08 -44.85
C ILE A 186 -16.47 88.12 -45.79
N PRO A 187 -16.95 89.29 -46.26
CA PRO A 187 -18.03 89.36 -47.25
C PRO A 187 -17.52 88.95 -48.64
N ASP A 188 -18.34 88.16 -49.34
CA ASP A 188 -18.14 87.67 -50.70
C ASP A 188 -17.82 88.77 -51.74
N GLY A 189 -16.87 88.46 -52.62
CA GLY A 189 -16.66 89.17 -53.88
C GLY A 189 -15.86 88.30 -54.87
N PRO A 190 -16.26 88.19 -56.15
CA PRO A 190 -16.14 86.95 -56.92
C PRO A 190 -14.87 86.92 -57.79
N LEU A 191 -14.26 85.75 -57.91
CA LEU A 191 -13.46 85.38 -59.09
C LEU A 191 -13.76 83.91 -59.42
N GLU A 192 -14.56 83.74 -60.46
CA GLU A 192 -14.66 82.51 -61.25
C GLU A 192 -13.34 82.26 -62.01
N ASP A 193 -13.24 81.03 -62.53
CA ASP A 193 -12.21 80.38 -63.37
C ASP A 193 -11.29 79.40 -62.61
N GLU A 194 -11.19 78.11 -62.91
CA GLU A 194 -12.00 77.10 -63.62
C GLU A 194 -11.26 75.76 -63.35
N VAL A 195 -11.95 74.72 -62.83
CA VAL A 195 -11.93 73.29 -63.25
C VAL A 195 -10.61 72.45 -63.08
N PRO A 196 -10.59 71.09 -62.88
CA PRO A 196 -11.68 70.09 -62.76
C PRO A 196 -11.67 69.18 -61.51
N SER A 197 -12.84 68.57 -61.33
CA SER A 197 -13.15 67.30 -60.65
C SER A 197 -12.17 66.15 -60.90
N GLU A 198 -11.91 65.33 -59.89
CA GLU A 198 -11.98 63.87 -60.03
C GLU A 198 -12.60 63.25 -58.75
N GLU A 199 -13.76 62.62 -58.92
CA GLU A 199 -14.22 61.57 -58.02
C GLU A 199 -13.30 60.36 -58.20
N THR A 200 -12.73 59.84 -57.12
CA THR A 200 -12.49 58.39 -57.04
C THR A 200 -12.78 57.88 -55.64
N ASN A 201 -13.92 57.19 -55.54
CA ASN A 201 -14.08 56.02 -54.69
C ASN A 201 -12.79 55.19 -54.64
N SER A 202 -12.37 54.77 -53.45
CA SER A 202 -12.29 53.35 -53.12
C SER A 202 -11.68 53.16 -51.74
N ALA A 203 -12.43 52.44 -50.91
CA ALA A 203 -11.85 51.59 -49.87
C ALA A 203 -10.77 50.68 -50.46
N ILE A 204 -9.66 50.51 -49.74
CA ILE A 204 -8.60 49.49 -49.85
C ILE A 204 -7.67 49.81 -48.65
N SER A 205 -7.23 48.91 -47.77
CA SER A 205 -7.24 47.44 -47.83
C SER A 205 -6.81 46.84 -46.49
N GLU A 206 -7.42 45.71 -46.16
CA GLU A 206 -6.80 44.64 -45.39
C GLU A 206 -5.57 44.05 -46.12
N VAL A 207 -4.67 43.41 -45.35
CA VAL A 207 -3.79 42.27 -45.77
C VAL A 207 -2.54 42.70 -46.60
N ASP A 208 -1.28 42.30 -46.33
CA ASP A 208 -0.79 41.05 -45.74
C ASP A 208 0.69 41.07 -45.26
N ASN A 209 0.95 40.24 -44.23
CA ASN A 209 2.07 39.30 -44.02
C ASN A 209 3.53 39.55 -44.47
N ASN A 210 4.46 39.46 -43.51
CA ASN A 210 5.54 38.45 -43.47
C ASN A 210 6.27 38.53 -42.10
N THR A 211 6.27 37.48 -41.26
CA THR A 211 7.27 36.37 -41.21
C THR A 211 8.68 36.92 -40.92
N VAL A 212 9.37 36.60 -39.82
CA VAL A 212 9.94 35.29 -39.42
C VAL A 212 10.32 35.27 -37.91
N ASN A 213 10.10 34.11 -37.25
CA ASN A 213 10.90 33.39 -36.20
C ASN A 213 11.78 34.16 -35.18
N GLU A 214 11.93 33.79 -33.89
CA GLU A 214 12.10 32.43 -33.32
C GLU A 214 12.14 32.43 -31.77
N VAL A 215 11.59 31.37 -31.15
CA VAL A 215 11.86 30.70 -29.82
C VAL A 215 11.77 31.51 -28.49
N ASN A 216 11.21 31.02 -27.37
CA ASN A 216 10.79 29.69 -26.90
C ASN A 216 9.80 29.87 -25.71
N SER A 217 8.71 29.10 -25.63
CA SER A 217 7.87 29.01 -24.42
C SER A 217 7.47 27.57 -24.14
N VAL A 218 7.84 27.14 -22.94
CA VAL A 218 7.14 26.26 -21.99
C VAL A 218 6.26 25.15 -22.57
N GLN A 219 6.65 23.92 -22.27
CA GLN A 219 5.89 22.71 -22.55
C GLN A 219 5.11 22.28 -21.30
N GLU A 220 3.80 22.50 -21.30
CA GLU A 220 2.84 21.74 -20.51
C GLU A 220 2.11 20.77 -21.44
N LYS A 221 1.92 19.52 -21.01
CA LYS A 221 1.07 18.52 -21.66
C LYS A 221 0.00 18.12 -20.67
N GLU A 222 -1.24 18.48 -20.97
CA GLU A 222 -2.41 17.68 -20.60
C GLU A 222 -2.89 16.98 -21.87
N ASP A 223 -3.34 15.73 -21.75
CA ASP A 223 -4.39 15.25 -22.63
C ASP A 223 -5.31 14.25 -21.91
N SER A 224 -6.59 14.65 -21.87
CA SER A 224 -7.81 13.85 -22.03
C SER A 224 -8.25 12.86 -20.94
N ALA A 225 -9.41 13.21 -20.35
CA ALA A 225 -10.27 12.36 -19.53
C ALA A 225 -11.21 11.51 -20.39
N GLU A 226 -11.37 10.23 -20.03
CA GLU A 226 -12.44 9.36 -20.52
C GLU A 226 -13.14 8.70 -19.32
N LEU A 227 -14.44 8.94 -19.22
CA LEU A 227 -15.39 8.30 -18.29
C LEU A 227 -15.75 6.92 -18.83
N LEU A 228 -15.91 5.90 -17.99
CA LEU A 228 -17.01 4.90 -18.06
C LEU A 228 -16.98 3.90 -16.89
N ASP A 229 -18.18 3.42 -16.59
CA ASP A 229 -18.66 2.61 -15.46
C ASP A 229 -17.97 1.26 -15.21
N GLY A 230 -18.15 0.77 -13.97
CA GLY A 230 -17.62 -0.50 -13.51
C GLY A 230 -18.43 -1.74 -13.92
N GLU A 231 -17.79 -2.91 -13.85
CA GLU A 231 -18.37 -4.16 -13.35
C GLU A 231 -17.28 -5.21 -13.13
N ASN A 232 -17.54 -6.07 -12.14
CA ASN A 232 -16.73 -7.17 -11.65
C ASN A 232 -16.87 -8.40 -12.57
N SER A 233 -15.77 -9.05 -13.00
CA SER A 233 -15.78 -10.49 -13.22
C SER A 233 -14.39 -11.11 -13.37
N VAL A 234 -14.09 -12.00 -12.44
CA VAL A 234 -13.08 -13.06 -12.47
C VAL A 234 -13.18 -13.87 -13.76
N LYS A 235 -12.06 -14.09 -14.47
CA LYS A 235 -11.74 -15.37 -15.15
C LYS A 235 -10.23 -15.63 -15.15
N GLU A 236 -9.89 -16.75 -14.51
CA GLU A 236 -8.65 -17.50 -14.70
C GLU A 236 -8.36 -17.75 -16.19
N SER A 237 -7.09 -17.70 -16.57
CA SER A 237 -6.59 -18.56 -17.65
C SER A 237 -5.29 -19.20 -17.21
N MET A 238 -5.39 -20.48 -16.84
CA MET A 238 -4.28 -21.39 -16.67
C MET A 238 -3.58 -21.59 -18.02
N HIS A 239 -2.26 -21.37 -18.06
CA HIS A 239 -1.44 -21.86 -19.15
C HIS A 239 -0.82 -23.19 -18.70
N ALA A 240 -1.28 -24.27 -19.31
CA ALA A 240 -0.70 -25.60 -19.18
C ALA A 240 0.63 -25.66 -19.94
N THR A 241 1.65 -26.18 -19.28
CA THR A 241 2.78 -26.86 -19.91
C THR A 241 3.16 -28.01 -19.00
N GLU A 242 2.98 -29.22 -19.51
CA GLU A 242 3.32 -30.48 -18.87
C GLU A 242 4.83 -30.76 -18.91
N GLU A 243 5.22 -31.72 -18.07
CA GLU A 243 6.50 -32.43 -17.96
C GLU A 243 7.64 -31.78 -17.15
N SER A 244 7.76 -32.20 -15.89
CA SER A 244 8.87 -33.09 -15.50
C SER A 244 8.68 -33.63 -14.08
N SER A 245 8.82 -34.94 -13.96
CA SER A 245 8.78 -35.77 -12.76
C SER A 245 9.77 -35.35 -11.68
N GLU A 246 9.31 -35.22 -10.43
CA GLU A 246 10.10 -35.59 -9.25
C GLU A 246 9.18 -35.83 -8.03
N ARG A 247 9.46 -36.91 -7.31
CA ARG A 247 8.70 -37.42 -6.17
C ARG A 247 8.78 -36.45 -4.99
N CYS A 248 7.65 -36.15 -4.36
CA CYS A 248 7.60 -35.70 -2.96
C CYS A 248 6.56 -36.51 -2.21
N ASP A 249 7.07 -37.42 -1.37
CA ASP A 249 6.35 -38.20 -0.39
C ASP A 249 6.10 -37.28 0.82
N GLY A 250 4.84 -36.93 1.07
CA GLY A 250 4.44 -36.05 2.16
C GLY A 250 3.00 -36.38 2.60
N PRO A 251 2.67 -36.26 3.91
CA PRO A 251 1.39 -36.72 4.42
C PRO A 251 0.22 -35.88 3.89
N VAL A 252 -0.72 -36.55 3.20
CA VAL A 252 -1.98 -35.98 2.73
C VAL A 252 -2.97 -35.97 3.90
N ILE A 253 -3.45 -34.79 4.28
CA ILE A 253 -4.50 -34.61 5.30
C ILE A 253 -5.85 -34.77 4.59
N ILE A 254 -6.57 -35.84 4.90
CA ILE A 254 -7.94 -36.09 4.40
C ILE A 254 -8.93 -35.65 5.50
N PHE A 255 -9.85 -34.74 5.15
CA PHE A 255 -10.91 -34.30 6.06
C PHE A 255 -12.10 -35.27 6.02
N PRO A 256 -12.86 -35.43 7.12
CA PRO A 256 -13.89 -36.47 7.27
C PRO A 256 -15.14 -36.34 6.36
N ASP A 257 -15.17 -35.38 5.42
CA ASP A 257 -16.28 -35.21 4.48
C ASP A 257 -16.02 -35.82 3.09
N ASP A 258 -14.78 -36.24 2.78
CA ASP A 258 -14.40 -36.77 1.45
C ASP A 258 -14.63 -38.29 1.27
N LEU A 259 -15.38 -38.94 2.18
CA LEU A 259 -15.66 -40.39 2.14
C LEU A 259 -17.05 -40.75 1.60
N LYS A 260 -17.74 -39.83 0.93
CA LYS A 260 -18.97 -40.14 0.20
C LYS A 260 -18.71 -39.96 -1.29
N ASP A 261 -18.31 -41.06 -1.90
CA ASP A 261 -18.41 -41.42 -3.33
C ASP A 261 -17.11 -42.07 -3.81
N ASN A 262 -16.90 -43.31 -3.34
CA ASN A 262 -16.15 -44.36 -4.05
C ASN A 262 -16.55 -45.74 -3.50
#